data_AF-A0A958KHC8-F1
#
_entry.id   AF-A0A958KHC8-F1
#
_cell.length_a   1.000
_cell.length_b   1.000
_cell.length_c   1.000
_cell.angle_alpha   90.00
_cell.angle_beta   90.00
_cell.angle_gamma   90.00
#
_symmetry.space_group_name_H-M   'P 1'
#
loop_
_entity.id
_entity.type
_entity.pdbx_description
1 polymer ?
#
loop_
_entity_poly.entity_id
_entity_poly.type
_entity_poly.pdbx_seq_one_letter_code
_entity_poly.pdbx_strand_id
1 'polypeptide(L)'
;MSDHNLIHDLYEALTGIISETNGITIDDTLEALYNSRYLKGKTHLLASVKEFQGLLGRFQTNQCEIDDLLNHPLAAALFKFLWAFPLKYREEHIHLTGSLTADFVHPRLMQLLDGPHKNIYEEKIREIYGSDATPISTVQDVNRLIRLKETEQFSRYLERLTLPKYLLTSREAHEEAAYHMAEELYNKYNVGYIRLKFTLSRSTSDAKETIPGSENVSPEDVVMGLYSGFKSFKRQHPDFEFILSPSFRKEPSFYDHNHFKTKKEHFEFQVDCILKMLQDHPELTDHLREVDTVGSENHLYRKEHFLEMHRGLRKLQAMGFQIRSHHGETWDTLKRGIQSVDNAMNIWRIDALEHGVSLGINPNFYFHTIFQRVMEKNEKGQSLTPHTQEYSEVMGLYWDRNDLVRDKLINGKPLNEDEIITFIKSKYHTAQEVEQYQHDILNRVIDKNVSLITLPSSNKKLTGQFEDYKDHPFSWWEKKGIKLGVGTDNYITLNTNYIRELLILLFTDPHGLKILKLLIVATGEKRRPFISQLLWQMRKNLKKR
;
A
#
# COMPACT_ATOMS: atom_id res chain seq x y z
N MET A 1 -37.24 -4.17 -9.11
CA MET A 1 -36.13 -5.08 -9.47
C MET A 1 -35.20 -5.09 -8.27
N SER A 2 -34.78 -6.25 -7.76
CA SER A 2 -33.82 -6.27 -6.65
C SER A 2 -32.45 -5.77 -7.14
N ASP A 3 -31.68 -5.14 -6.26
CA ASP A 3 -30.31 -4.68 -6.60
C ASP A 3 -29.43 -5.83 -7.12
N HIS A 4 -29.68 -7.05 -6.64
CA HIS A 4 -29.02 -8.26 -7.14
C HIS A 4 -29.28 -8.53 -8.63
N ASN A 5 -30.51 -8.35 -9.11
CA ASN A 5 -30.82 -8.53 -10.53
C ASN A 5 -30.18 -7.43 -11.37
N LEU A 6 -30.14 -6.18 -10.87
CA LEU A 6 -29.51 -5.06 -11.55
C LEU A 6 -27.99 -5.29 -11.72
N ILE A 7 -27.31 -5.67 -10.64
CA ILE A 7 -25.87 -5.94 -10.65
C ILE A 7 -25.54 -7.10 -11.61
N HIS A 8 -26.39 -8.15 -11.64
CA HIS A 8 -26.20 -9.28 -12.54
C HIS A 8 -26.28 -8.86 -14.02
N ASP A 9 -27.33 -8.12 -14.40
CA ASP A 9 -27.54 -7.67 -15.77
C ASP A 9 -26.43 -6.69 -16.22
N LEU A 10 -25.99 -5.80 -15.34
CA LEU A 10 -24.85 -4.92 -15.60
C LEU A 10 -23.55 -5.71 -15.80
N TYR A 11 -23.32 -6.75 -14.99
CA TYR A 11 -22.13 -7.60 -15.11
C TYR A 11 -22.09 -8.34 -16.46
N GLU A 12 -23.23 -8.88 -16.93
CA GLU A 12 -23.30 -9.51 -18.25
C GLU A 12 -22.98 -8.52 -19.36
N ALA A 13 -23.58 -7.33 -19.27
CA ALA A 13 -23.43 -6.28 -20.27
C ALA A 13 -21.99 -5.77 -20.34
N LEU A 14 -21.38 -5.48 -19.18
CA LEU A 14 -19.98 -5.07 -19.06
C LEU A 14 -19.04 -6.14 -19.60
N THR A 15 -19.22 -7.40 -19.21
CA THR A 15 -18.39 -8.51 -19.71
C THR A 15 -18.50 -8.62 -21.24
N GLY A 16 -19.68 -8.40 -21.80
CA GLY A 16 -19.90 -8.30 -23.23
C GLY A 16 -19.04 -7.22 -23.89
N ILE A 17 -19.17 -5.96 -23.46
CA ILE A 17 -18.44 -4.83 -24.04
C ILE A 17 -16.92 -4.95 -23.82
N ILE A 18 -16.48 -5.28 -22.61
CA ILE A 18 -15.05 -5.40 -22.28
C ILE A 18 -14.39 -6.47 -23.14
N SER A 19 -15.04 -7.60 -23.37
CA SER A 19 -14.49 -8.67 -24.23
C SER A 19 -14.49 -8.30 -25.72
N GLU A 20 -15.50 -7.57 -26.22
CA GLU A 20 -15.58 -7.12 -27.61
C GLU A 20 -14.54 -6.05 -27.95
N THR A 21 -14.25 -5.17 -26.99
CA THR A 21 -13.34 -4.04 -27.15
C THR A 21 -11.91 -4.36 -26.73
N ASN A 22 -11.67 -5.56 -26.20
CA ASN A 22 -10.38 -5.95 -25.63
C ASN A 22 -9.96 -5.04 -24.46
N GLY A 23 -10.90 -4.71 -23.57
CA GLY A 23 -10.68 -3.97 -22.33
C GLY A 23 -10.06 -2.59 -22.54
N ILE A 24 -10.81 -1.71 -23.20
CA ILE A 24 -10.46 -0.28 -23.34
C ILE A 24 -10.61 0.46 -22.00
N THR A 25 -10.54 1.78 -22.05
CA THR A 25 -10.68 2.66 -20.87
C THR A 25 -12.09 2.53 -20.31
N ILE A 26 -12.29 2.88 -19.04
CA ILE A 26 -13.63 2.75 -18.43
C ILE A 26 -14.62 3.73 -19.07
N ASP A 27 -14.18 4.93 -19.42
CA ASP A 27 -15.03 5.92 -20.10
C ASP A 27 -15.53 5.41 -21.46
N ASP A 28 -14.62 4.94 -22.33
CA ASP A 28 -15.01 4.41 -23.63
C ASP A 28 -15.86 3.13 -23.47
N THR A 29 -15.61 2.34 -22.42
CA THR A 29 -16.41 1.14 -22.10
C THR A 29 -17.84 1.53 -21.72
N LEU A 30 -18.02 2.57 -20.90
CA LEU A 30 -19.34 3.08 -20.50
C LEU A 30 -20.08 3.69 -21.68
N GLU A 31 -19.39 4.45 -22.55
CA GLU A 31 -19.97 5.01 -23.77
C GLU A 31 -20.42 3.90 -24.74
N ALA A 32 -19.57 2.90 -24.97
CA ALA A 32 -19.91 1.75 -25.81
C ALA A 32 -21.08 0.95 -25.23
N LEU A 33 -21.13 0.80 -23.90
CA LEU A 33 -22.21 0.13 -23.19
C LEU A 33 -23.53 0.90 -23.32
N TYR A 34 -23.51 2.21 -23.14
CA TYR A 34 -24.67 3.08 -23.28
C TYR A 34 -25.29 2.99 -24.69
N ASN A 35 -24.46 2.94 -25.72
CA ASN A 35 -24.88 2.81 -27.11
C ASN A 35 -25.12 1.36 -27.58
N SER A 36 -24.96 0.38 -26.69
CA SER A 36 -25.01 -1.03 -27.05
C SER A 36 -26.43 -1.50 -27.39
N ARG A 37 -26.52 -2.47 -28.31
CA ARG A 37 -27.79 -3.15 -28.62
C ARG A 37 -28.35 -3.91 -27.41
N TYR A 38 -27.50 -4.33 -26.47
CA TYR A 38 -27.91 -5.08 -25.27
C TYR A 38 -28.76 -4.23 -24.32
N LEU A 39 -28.49 -2.93 -24.24
CA LEU A 39 -29.20 -2.00 -23.36
C LEU A 39 -30.46 -1.40 -24.01
N LYS A 40 -30.67 -1.61 -25.31
CA LYS A 40 -31.84 -1.07 -26.03
C LYS A 40 -33.14 -1.60 -25.41
N GLY A 41 -33.98 -0.69 -24.92
CA GLY A 41 -35.23 -1.02 -24.23
C GLY A 41 -35.10 -1.38 -22.75
N LYS A 42 -33.87 -1.50 -22.21
CA LYS A 42 -33.60 -1.74 -20.79
C LYS A 42 -33.34 -0.41 -20.06
N THR A 43 -34.41 0.37 -19.87
CA THR A 43 -34.34 1.76 -19.34
C THR A 43 -33.65 1.87 -18.00
N HIS A 44 -33.82 0.89 -17.10
CA HIS A 44 -33.17 0.86 -15.79
C HIS A 44 -31.64 0.66 -15.88
N LEU A 45 -31.15 -0.19 -16.80
CA LEU A 45 -29.70 -0.36 -17.02
C LEU A 45 -29.10 0.91 -17.62
N LEU A 46 -29.78 1.51 -18.61
CA LEU A 46 -29.36 2.77 -19.21
C LEU A 46 -29.26 3.89 -18.18
N ALA A 47 -30.23 3.98 -17.27
CA ALA A 47 -30.21 4.95 -16.18
C ALA A 47 -29.00 4.74 -15.26
N SER A 48 -28.73 3.50 -14.85
CA SER A 48 -27.58 3.19 -13.98
C SER A 48 -26.23 3.45 -14.65
N VAL A 49 -26.08 3.13 -15.95
CA VAL A 49 -24.86 3.46 -16.70
C VAL A 49 -24.65 4.98 -16.80
N LYS A 50 -25.72 5.73 -17.11
CA LYS A 50 -25.66 7.19 -17.21
C LYS A 50 -25.36 7.85 -15.87
N GLU A 51 -25.96 7.35 -14.79
CA GLU A 51 -25.71 7.81 -13.42
C GLU A 51 -24.25 7.61 -13.04
N PHE A 52 -23.71 6.40 -13.28
CA PHE A 52 -22.31 6.10 -13.00
C PHE A 52 -21.34 6.98 -13.81
N GLN A 53 -21.61 7.19 -15.10
CA GLN A 53 -20.82 8.10 -15.94
C GLN A 53 -20.85 9.53 -15.40
N GLY A 54 -22.01 10.00 -14.92
CA GLY A 54 -22.15 11.29 -14.26
C GLY A 54 -21.37 11.37 -12.94
N LEU A 55 -21.42 10.32 -12.11
CA LEU A 55 -20.61 10.21 -10.89
C LEU A 55 -19.12 10.24 -11.22
N LEU A 56 -18.68 9.55 -12.26
CA LEU A 56 -17.28 9.48 -12.64
C LEU A 56 -16.74 10.85 -13.06
N GLY A 57 -17.52 11.61 -13.85
CA GLY A 57 -17.18 13.00 -14.19
C GLY A 57 -17.17 13.94 -12.98
N ARG A 58 -18.11 13.76 -12.03
CA ARG A 58 -18.14 14.51 -10.77
C ARG A 58 -16.93 14.21 -9.88
N PHE A 59 -16.54 12.95 -9.79
CA PHE A 59 -15.35 12.52 -9.05
C PHE A 59 -14.10 13.19 -9.62
N GLN A 60 -13.93 13.16 -10.95
CA GLN A 60 -12.80 13.84 -11.62
C GLN A 60 -12.76 15.35 -11.35
N THR A 61 -13.92 15.99 -11.12
CA THR A 61 -14.02 17.43 -10.84
C THR A 61 -14.16 17.81 -9.35
N ASN A 62 -13.85 16.89 -8.41
CA ASN A 62 -13.94 17.11 -6.95
C ASN A 62 -15.38 17.40 -6.46
N GLN A 63 -16.41 16.89 -7.15
CA GLN A 63 -17.81 17.11 -6.78
C GLN A 63 -18.46 15.92 -6.04
N CYS A 64 -17.74 14.79 -5.94
CA CYS A 64 -18.13 13.65 -5.13
C CYS A 64 -16.87 12.84 -4.76
N GLU A 65 -17.00 11.93 -3.80
CA GLU A 65 -15.89 11.12 -3.30
C GLU A 65 -15.81 9.78 -4.04
N ILE A 66 -14.67 9.08 -3.93
CA ILE A 66 -14.52 7.76 -4.56
C ILE A 66 -15.52 6.72 -4.01
N ASP A 67 -15.95 6.87 -2.76
CA ASP A 67 -16.92 5.95 -2.14
C ASP A 67 -18.29 6.03 -2.81
N ASP A 68 -18.67 7.18 -3.38
CA ASP A 68 -19.90 7.32 -4.16
C ASP A 68 -19.86 6.45 -5.42
N LEU A 69 -18.68 6.31 -6.04
CA LEU A 69 -18.45 5.39 -7.15
C LEU A 69 -18.42 3.93 -6.69
N LEU A 70 -17.64 3.61 -5.64
CA LEU A 70 -17.43 2.24 -5.20
C LEU A 70 -18.70 1.57 -4.65
N ASN A 71 -19.64 2.35 -4.12
CA ASN A 71 -20.92 1.86 -3.62
C ASN A 71 -22.01 1.75 -4.71
N HIS A 72 -21.73 2.20 -5.94
CA HIS A 72 -22.70 2.16 -7.03
C HIS A 72 -22.88 0.73 -7.61
N PRO A 73 -24.09 0.32 -8.05
CA PRO A 73 -24.34 -1.01 -8.63
C PRO A 73 -23.43 -1.39 -9.81
N LEU A 74 -23.02 -0.41 -10.63
CA LEU A 74 -22.07 -0.62 -11.72
C LEU A 74 -20.67 -0.99 -11.20
N ALA A 75 -20.20 -0.37 -10.12
CA ALA A 75 -18.94 -0.76 -9.50
C ALA A 75 -19.02 -2.18 -8.90
N ALA A 76 -20.17 -2.57 -8.32
CA ALA A 76 -20.39 -3.95 -7.89
C ALA A 76 -20.39 -4.95 -9.07
N ALA A 77 -20.90 -4.55 -10.23
CA ALA A 77 -20.84 -5.37 -11.45
C ALA A 77 -19.39 -5.50 -12.00
N LEU A 78 -18.59 -4.43 -11.95
CA LEU A 78 -17.16 -4.45 -12.27
C LEU A 78 -16.36 -5.30 -11.25
N PHE A 79 -16.71 -5.21 -9.96
CA PHE A 79 -16.15 -6.07 -8.93
C PHE A 79 -16.36 -7.54 -9.28
N LYS A 80 -17.60 -7.91 -9.64
CA LYS A 80 -17.93 -9.28 -10.07
C LYS A 80 -17.18 -9.68 -11.34
N PHE A 81 -16.98 -8.75 -12.28
CA PHE A 81 -16.14 -8.98 -13.46
C PHE A 81 -14.70 -9.32 -13.09
N LEU A 82 -14.07 -8.51 -12.23
CA LEU A 82 -12.70 -8.75 -11.78
C LEU A 82 -12.59 -10.02 -10.94
N TRP A 83 -13.56 -10.30 -10.07
CA TRP A 83 -13.61 -11.53 -9.28
C TRP A 83 -13.72 -12.78 -10.15
N ALA A 84 -14.52 -12.72 -11.22
CA ALA A 84 -14.73 -13.82 -12.14
C ALA A 84 -13.64 -13.94 -13.23
N PHE A 85 -12.61 -13.09 -13.21
CA PHE A 85 -11.56 -13.14 -14.22
C PHE A 85 -10.83 -14.49 -14.16
N PRO A 86 -10.62 -15.21 -15.29
CA PRO A 86 -10.17 -16.61 -15.25
C PRO A 86 -8.76 -16.80 -14.71
N LEU A 87 -7.93 -15.76 -14.74
CA LEU A 87 -6.57 -15.80 -14.22
C LEU A 87 -6.52 -15.17 -12.85
N LYS A 88 -5.77 -15.80 -11.96
CA LYS A 88 -5.56 -15.32 -10.61
C LYS A 88 -4.68 -14.08 -10.56
N TYR A 89 -4.97 -13.20 -9.62
CA TYR A 89 -4.19 -12.01 -9.37
C TYR A 89 -2.98 -12.27 -8.48
N ARG A 90 -2.03 -11.33 -8.55
CA ARG A 90 -0.79 -11.31 -7.79
C ARG A 90 -0.85 -10.18 -6.77
N GLU A 91 -1.07 -10.54 -5.51
CA GLU A 91 -0.88 -9.64 -4.37
C GLU A 91 0.62 -9.46 -4.16
N GLU A 92 1.16 -8.37 -4.71
CA GLU A 92 2.61 -8.14 -4.74
C GLU A 92 3.12 -7.53 -3.43
N HIS A 93 2.23 -7.03 -2.55
CA HIS A 93 2.57 -6.42 -1.27
C HIS A 93 1.40 -6.48 -0.28
N ILE A 94 1.53 -7.37 0.70
CA ILE A 94 0.61 -7.49 1.83
C ILE A 94 1.38 -7.77 3.12
N HIS A 95 0.94 -7.18 4.24
CA HIS A 95 1.50 -7.40 5.57
C HIS A 95 0.62 -8.36 6.38
N LEU A 96 1.26 -9.31 7.08
CA LEU A 96 0.58 -10.32 7.88
C LEU A 96 -0.41 -9.72 8.88
N THR A 97 0.04 -8.75 9.68
CA THR A 97 -0.70 -8.30 10.87
C THR A 97 -1.95 -7.50 10.56
N GLY A 98 -1.94 -6.61 9.56
CA GLY A 98 -3.13 -5.83 9.19
C GLY A 98 -3.99 -6.49 8.12
N SER A 99 -3.80 -7.80 7.92
CA SER A 99 -4.52 -8.61 6.93
C SER A 99 -5.24 -9.81 7.55
N LEU A 100 -5.27 -9.91 8.89
CA LEU A 100 -6.06 -10.90 9.60
C LEU A 100 -7.47 -10.37 9.86
N THR A 101 -8.47 -11.12 9.41
CA THR A 101 -9.88 -10.73 9.53
C THR A 101 -10.39 -10.85 10.97
N ALA A 102 -11.44 -10.11 11.29
CA ALA A 102 -11.98 -10.08 12.64
C ALA A 102 -12.53 -11.44 13.12
N ASP A 103 -13.07 -12.27 12.23
CA ASP A 103 -13.53 -13.63 12.50
C ASP A 103 -12.38 -14.61 12.76
N PHE A 104 -11.19 -14.34 12.24
CA PHE A 104 -9.97 -15.06 12.63
C PHE A 104 -9.45 -14.60 14.00
N VAL A 105 -9.44 -13.28 14.21
CA VAL A 105 -8.85 -12.65 15.40
C VAL A 105 -9.68 -12.90 16.65
N HIS A 106 -11.01 -12.74 16.56
CA HIS A 106 -11.93 -12.80 17.71
C HIS A 106 -11.82 -14.09 18.55
N PRO A 107 -11.98 -15.31 17.99
CA PRO A 107 -11.95 -16.52 18.81
C PRO A 107 -10.59 -16.73 19.52
N ARG A 108 -9.48 -16.35 18.87
CA ARG A 108 -8.13 -16.45 19.45
C ARG A 108 -7.88 -15.40 20.52
N LEU A 109 -8.39 -14.19 20.30
CA LEU A 109 -8.33 -13.13 21.30
C LEU A 109 -9.12 -13.49 22.55
N MET A 110 -10.29 -14.11 22.41
CA MET A 110 -11.08 -14.57 23.56
C MET A 110 -10.31 -15.57 24.42
N GLN A 111 -9.55 -16.49 23.82
CA GLN A 111 -8.69 -17.42 24.57
C GLN A 111 -7.64 -16.68 25.42
N LEU A 112 -7.09 -15.57 24.93
CA LEU A 112 -6.15 -14.73 25.70
C LEU A 112 -6.85 -13.96 26.83
N LEU A 113 -8.05 -13.43 26.55
CA LEU A 113 -8.86 -12.67 27.51
C LEU A 113 -9.53 -13.55 28.58
N ASP A 114 -9.68 -14.85 28.33
CA ASP A 114 -10.14 -15.84 29.31
C ASP A 114 -8.97 -16.53 30.02
N GLY A 115 -7.73 -16.25 29.58
CA GLY A 115 -6.50 -16.86 30.08
C GLY A 115 -5.92 -16.20 31.35
N PRO A 116 -4.80 -16.75 31.88
CA PRO A 116 -4.18 -16.29 33.13
C PRO A 116 -3.62 -14.87 33.06
N HIS A 117 -3.37 -14.36 31.85
CA HIS A 117 -2.83 -13.02 31.60
C HIS A 117 -3.89 -12.00 31.19
N LYS A 118 -5.18 -12.30 31.40
CA LYS A 118 -6.32 -11.42 31.07
C LYS A 118 -6.07 -9.94 31.38
N ASN A 119 -5.69 -9.64 32.61
CA ASN A 119 -5.52 -8.26 33.09
C ASN A 119 -4.45 -7.51 32.27
N ILE A 120 -3.37 -8.19 31.88
CA ILE A 120 -2.28 -7.59 31.08
C ILE A 120 -2.80 -7.26 29.67
N TYR A 121 -3.54 -8.18 29.05
CA TYR A 121 -4.11 -7.94 27.72
C TYR A 121 -5.19 -6.84 27.74
N GLU A 122 -6.08 -6.84 28.72
CA GLU A 122 -7.09 -5.78 28.87
C GLU A 122 -6.46 -4.40 29.06
N GLU A 123 -5.41 -4.29 29.90
CA GLU A 123 -4.69 -3.04 30.13
C GLU A 123 -4.07 -2.52 28.83
N LYS A 124 -3.33 -3.37 28.11
CA LYS A 124 -2.72 -2.98 26.83
C LYS A 124 -3.74 -2.63 25.77
N ILE A 125 -4.87 -3.34 25.72
CA ILE A 125 -5.97 -3.01 24.80
C ILE A 125 -6.53 -1.63 25.14
N ARG A 126 -6.76 -1.33 26.42
CA ARG A 126 -7.24 0.00 26.84
C ARG A 126 -6.23 1.11 26.56
N GLU A 127 -4.94 0.85 26.76
CA GLU A 127 -3.86 1.81 26.48
C GLU A 127 -3.82 2.21 25.01
N ILE A 128 -3.91 1.22 24.11
CA ILE A 128 -3.77 1.44 22.67
C ILE A 128 -5.08 1.91 22.04
N TYR A 129 -6.20 1.28 22.40
CA TYR A 129 -7.47 1.41 21.70
C TYR A 129 -8.49 2.31 22.42
N GLY A 130 -8.22 2.72 23.66
CA GLY A 130 -9.10 3.54 24.48
C GLY A 130 -9.83 2.74 25.58
N SER A 131 -10.29 3.44 26.62
CA SER A 131 -10.95 2.82 27.77
C SER A 131 -12.26 2.10 27.42
N ASP A 132 -12.92 2.49 26.33
CA ASP A 132 -14.15 1.91 25.80
C ASP A 132 -13.91 0.72 24.84
N ALA A 133 -12.65 0.31 24.65
CA ALA A 133 -12.30 -0.85 23.83
C ALA A 133 -12.69 -2.19 24.48
N THR A 134 -12.93 -2.21 25.80
CA THR A 134 -13.36 -3.39 26.56
C THR A 134 -14.72 -3.15 27.22
N PRO A 135 -15.57 -4.18 27.40
CA PRO A 135 -15.34 -5.60 27.05
C PRO A 135 -15.48 -5.87 25.55
N ILE A 136 -14.68 -6.82 25.05
CA ILE A 136 -14.80 -7.34 23.68
C ILE A 136 -15.68 -8.58 23.73
N SER A 137 -16.83 -8.57 23.06
CA SER A 137 -17.79 -9.68 23.12
C SER A 137 -18.08 -10.29 21.76
N THR A 138 -17.90 -9.55 20.68
CA THR A 138 -18.30 -9.94 19.33
C THR A 138 -17.18 -9.78 18.29
N VAL A 139 -17.33 -10.47 17.16
CA VAL A 139 -16.48 -10.26 15.97
C VAL A 139 -16.55 -8.80 15.51
N GLN A 140 -17.71 -8.15 15.63
CA GLN A 140 -17.91 -6.75 15.26
C GLN A 140 -17.11 -5.79 16.15
N ASP A 141 -16.95 -6.10 17.44
CA ASP A 141 -16.10 -5.33 18.34
C ASP A 141 -14.64 -5.37 17.85
N VAL A 142 -14.14 -6.55 17.54
CA VAL A 142 -12.78 -6.73 16.99
C VAL A 142 -12.65 -6.02 15.65
N ASN A 143 -13.63 -6.15 14.76
CA ASN A 143 -13.64 -5.50 13.45
C ASN A 143 -13.55 -3.96 13.57
N ARG A 144 -14.20 -3.37 14.56
CA ARG A 144 -14.10 -1.93 14.86
C ARG A 144 -12.72 -1.54 15.38
N LEU A 145 -12.06 -2.40 16.15
CA LEU A 145 -10.75 -2.13 16.75
C LEU A 145 -9.60 -2.22 15.74
N ILE A 146 -9.63 -3.20 14.84
CA ILE A 146 -8.53 -3.46 13.89
C ILE A 146 -8.57 -2.62 12.62
N ARG A 147 -9.67 -1.87 12.39
CA ARG A 147 -9.83 -0.95 11.25
C ARG A 147 -9.44 0.47 11.61
N LEU A 148 -8.75 1.13 10.70
CA LEU A 148 -8.42 2.54 10.76
C LEU A 148 -9.67 3.37 10.49
N LYS A 149 -9.91 4.39 11.30
CA LYS A 149 -10.97 5.38 11.05
C LYS A 149 -10.46 6.44 10.07
N GLU A 150 -11.36 7.05 9.30
CA GLU A 150 -11.00 8.06 8.28
C GLU A 150 -10.27 9.30 8.84
N THR A 151 -10.39 9.57 10.15
CA THR A 151 -9.71 10.70 10.82
C THR A 151 -8.37 10.33 11.46
N GLU A 152 -7.95 9.06 11.42
CA GLU A 152 -6.76 8.58 12.10
C GLU A 152 -5.50 8.72 11.24
N GLN A 153 -4.40 9.21 11.84
CA GLN A 153 -3.11 9.43 11.17
C GLN A 153 -2.20 8.19 11.24
N PHE A 154 -1.08 8.23 10.48
CA PHE A 154 -0.10 7.14 10.38
C PHE A 154 0.38 6.55 11.72
N SER A 155 0.57 7.36 12.76
CA SER A 155 0.99 6.86 14.08
C SER A 155 -0.06 5.94 14.71
N ARG A 156 -1.34 6.30 14.61
CA ARG A 156 -2.46 5.47 15.06
C ARG A 156 -2.62 4.21 14.23
N TYR A 157 -2.26 4.26 12.95
CA TYR A 157 -2.26 3.08 12.09
C TYR A 157 -1.34 1.96 12.60
N LEU A 158 -0.09 2.28 12.97
CA LEU A 158 0.85 1.27 13.49
C LEU A 158 0.37 0.63 14.80
N GLU A 159 -0.26 1.44 15.66
CA GLU A 159 -0.86 0.98 16.91
C GLU A 159 -2.02 0.01 16.68
N ARG A 160 -2.88 0.26 15.68
CA ARG A 160 -4.02 -0.59 15.33
C ARG A 160 -3.59 -2.01 14.95
N LEU A 161 -2.39 -2.20 14.42
CA LEU A 161 -1.81 -3.50 14.07
C LEU A 161 -1.44 -4.36 15.30
N THR A 162 -1.52 -3.83 16.51
CA THR A 162 -1.03 -4.52 17.72
C THR A 162 -1.91 -5.70 18.13
N LEU A 163 -3.24 -5.57 18.03
CA LEU A 163 -4.18 -6.61 18.43
C LEU A 163 -3.96 -7.93 17.66
N PRO A 164 -3.82 -7.95 16.32
CA PRO A 164 -3.42 -9.16 15.60
C PRO A 164 -2.04 -9.71 16.00
N LYS A 165 -1.08 -8.86 16.42
CA LYS A 165 0.25 -9.33 16.84
C LYS A 165 0.16 -10.20 18.11
N TYR A 166 -0.77 -9.93 19.02
CA TYR A 166 -0.95 -10.71 20.26
C TYR A 166 -1.28 -12.19 20.01
N LEU A 167 -1.83 -12.52 18.84
CA LEU A 167 -2.25 -13.87 18.52
C LEU A 167 -1.11 -14.73 17.96
N LEU A 168 -0.08 -14.09 17.42
CA LEU A 168 0.97 -14.74 16.66
C LEU A 168 2.15 -15.10 17.58
N THR A 169 1.89 -15.98 18.55
CA THR A 169 2.80 -16.34 19.67
C THR A 169 3.25 -17.80 19.62
N SER A 170 3.01 -18.52 18.53
CA SER A 170 3.55 -19.86 18.29
C SER A 170 3.72 -20.13 16.80
N ARG A 171 4.39 -21.23 16.44
CA ARG A 171 4.49 -21.71 15.06
C ARG A 171 3.12 -22.02 14.46
N GLU A 172 2.26 -22.68 15.24
CA GLU A 172 0.89 -23.07 14.84
C GLU A 172 0.03 -21.83 14.56
N ALA A 173 0.15 -20.78 15.38
CA ALA A 173 -0.57 -19.54 15.13
C ALA A 173 -0.20 -18.88 13.80
N HIS A 174 1.08 -18.96 13.39
CA HIS A 174 1.53 -18.47 12.09
C HIS A 174 1.05 -19.37 10.94
N GLU A 175 1.02 -20.70 11.14
CA GLU A 175 0.46 -21.66 10.19
C GLU A 175 -1.03 -21.40 9.92
N GLU A 176 -1.83 -21.27 10.97
CA GLU A 176 -3.26 -20.97 10.85
C GLU A 176 -3.50 -19.61 10.18
N ALA A 177 -2.71 -18.59 10.54
CA ALA A 177 -2.81 -17.25 9.95
C ALA A 177 -2.50 -17.24 8.45
N ALA A 178 -1.45 -17.95 8.02
CA ALA A 178 -1.10 -18.06 6.61
C ALA A 178 -2.15 -18.83 5.80
N TYR A 179 -2.65 -19.95 6.33
CA TYR A 179 -3.72 -20.71 5.69
C TYR A 179 -4.98 -19.86 5.51
N HIS A 180 -5.44 -19.22 6.60
CA HIS A 180 -6.60 -18.35 6.60
C HIS A 180 -6.49 -17.23 5.57
N MET A 181 -5.35 -16.54 5.54
CA MET A 181 -5.10 -15.45 4.59
C MET A 181 -5.16 -15.93 3.13
N ALA A 182 -4.53 -17.07 2.81
CA ALA A 182 -4.56 -17.62 1.47
C ALA A 182 -5.99 -18.00 1.05
N GLU A 183 -6.75 -18.65 1.93
CA GLU A 183 -8.13 -19.03 1.67
C GLU A 183 -9.03 -17.82 1.41
N GLU A 184 -8.93 -16.79 2.26
CA GLU A 184 -9.70 -15.55 2.12
C GLU A 184 -9.42 -14.85 0.79
N LEU A 185 -8.13 -14.59 0.51
CA LEU A 185 -7.71 -13.86 -0.69
C LEU A 185 -8.03 -14.64 -1.98
N TYR A 186 -7.85 -15.95 -1.96
CA TYR A 186 -8.11 -16.82 -3.11
C TYR A 186 -9.59 -16.90 -3.45
N ASN A 187 -10.45 -17.12 -2.44
CA ASN A 187 -11.88 -17.36 -2.65
C ASN A 187 -12.67 -16.05 -2.82
N LYS A 188 -12.36 -15.02 -2.04
CA LYS A 188 -13.14 -13.77 -2.04
C LYS A 188 -12.62 -12.74 -3.03
N TYR A 189 -11.34 -12.76 -3.38
CA TYR A 189 -10.71 -11.69 -4.16
C TYR A 189 -9.90 -12.18 -5.38
N ASN A 190 -10.01 -13.47 -5.71
CA ASN A 190 -9.39 -14.08 -6.89
C ASN A 190 -7.85 -13.94 -6.93
N VAL A 191 -7.20 -13.91 -5.77
CA VAL A 191 -5.74 -13.82 -5.63
C VAL A 191 -5.15 -15.23 -5.56
N GLY A 192 -4.21 -15.54 -6.44
CA GLY A 192 -3.53 -16.85 -6.48
C GLY A 192 -2.04 -16.75 -6.24
N TYR A 193 -1.52 -15.55 -6.03
CA TYR A 193 -0.13 -15.34 -5.66
C TYR A 193 -0.07 -14.31 -4.54
N ILE A 194 0.63 -14.65 -3.45
CA ILE A 194 0.83 -13.74 -2.32
C ILE A 194 2.32 -13.53 -2.09
N ARG A 195 2.76 -12.27 -2.04
CA ARG A 195 4.03 -11.91 -1.43
C ARG A 195 3.80 -11.34 -0.03
N LEU A 196 4.03 -12.18 0.96
CA LEU A 196 3.76 -11.87 2.36
C LEU A 196 4.94 -11.18 3.03
N LYS A 197 4.66 -10.03 3.64
CA LYS A 197 5.57 -9.27 4.49
C LYS A 197 5.26 -9.53 5.96
N PHE A 198 6.29 -9.80 6.74
CA PHE A 198 6.14 -10.11 8.16
C PHE A 198 7.41 -9.78 8.94
N THR A 199 7.24 -9.45 10.21
CA THR A 199 8.36 -9.21 11.12
C THR A 199 9.02 -10.54 11.48
N LEU A 200 10.31 -10.67 11.18
CA LEU A 200 11.08 -11.89 11.46
C LEU A 200 11.34 -12.12 12.95
N SER A 201 11.78 -11.07 13.64
CA SER A 201 12.04 -11.06 15.07
C SER A 201 11.24 -9.95 15.72
N ARG A 202 10.52 -10.28 16.80
CA ARG A 202 9.70 -9.33 17.55
C ARG A 202 10.43 -8.76 18.77
N SER A 203 11.70 -9.09 18.96
CA SER A 203 12.52 -8.51 20.02
C SER A 203 12.62 -7.00 19.83
N THR A 204 12.15 -6.27 20.84
CA THR A 204 12.12 -4.80 20.85
C THR A 204 12.46 -4.28 22.24
N SER A 205 13.06 -3.09 22.30
CA SER A 205 13.27 -2.34 23.54
C SER A 205 12.04 -1.54 23.98
N ASP A 206 11.03 -1.43 23.10
CA ASP A 206 9.83 -0.65 23.39
C ASP A 206 8.84 -1.47 24.23
N ALA A 207 8.64 -1.05 25.48
CA ALA A 207 7.71 -1.67 26.41
C ALA A 207 6.27 -1.71 25.85
N LYS A 208 5.89 -0.74 25.03
CA LYS A 208 4.56 -0.67 24.40
C LYS A 208 4.38 -1.69 23.29
N GLU A 209 5.45 -2.04 22.59
CA GLU A 209 5.44 -3.06 21.53
C GLU A 209 5.76 -4.48 22.06
N THR A 210 6.14 -4.63 23.34
CA THR A 210 6.42 -5.94 23.93
C THR A 210 5.13 -6.76 24.07
N ILE A 211 5.14 -8.04 23.70
CA ILE A 211 3.96 -8.92 23.75
C ILE A 211 4.24 -10.09 24.70
N PRO A 212 3.40 -10.37 25.70
CA PRO A 212 3.59 -11.53 26.57
C PRO A 212 3.64 -12.84 25.75
N GLY A 213 4.64 -13.68 25.99
CA GLY A 213 4.81 -14.95 25.28
C GLY A 213 5.52 -14.84 23.93
N SER A 214 5.87 -13.63 23.47
CA SER A 214 6.63 -13.46 22.21
C SER A 214 8.07 -13.94 22.30
N GLU A 215 8.62 -14.00 23.52
CA GLU A 215 9.94 -14.58 23.84
C GLU A 215 10.05 -16.08 23.51
N ASN A 216 8.91 -16.77 23.34
CA ASN A 216 8.87 -18.20 23.05
C ASN A 216 8.84 -18.53 21.55
N VAL A 217 8.85 -17.51 20.67
CA VAL A 217 8.78 -17.71 19.22
C VAL A 217 10.11 -17.36 18.58
N SER A 218 10.78 -18.36 18.01
CA SER A 218 11.99 -18.12 17.24
C SER A 218 11.67 -17.59 15.83
N PRO A 219 12.64 -16.93 15.15
CA PRO A 219 12.51 -16.61 13.72
C PRO A 219 12.14 -17.82 12.85
N GLU A 220 12.64 -19.01 13.21
CA GLU A 220 12.35 -20.26 12.51
C GLU A 220 10.90 -20.70 12.69
N ASP A 221 10.34 -20.57 13.88
CA ASP A 221 8.92 -20.86 14.14
C ASP A 221 8.01 -19.99 13.29
N VAL A 222 8.35 -18.70 13.14
CA VAL A 222 7.60 -17.76 12.28
C VAL A 222 7.64 -18.23 10.83
N VAL A 223 8.84 -18.43 10.27
CA VAL A 223 9.01 -18.78 8.85
C VAL A 223 8.37 -20.13 8.55
N MET A 224 8.65 -21.13 9.37
CA MET A 224 8.15 -22.49 9.15
C MET A 224 6.64 -22.60 9.38
N GLY A 225 6.07 -21.83 10.32
CA GLY A 225 4.63 -21.74 10.49
C GLY A 225 3.97 -21.18 9.22
N LEU A 226 4.42 -20.00 8.76
CA LEU A 226 3.89 -19.37 7.54
C LEU A 226 4.03 -20.27 6.31
N TYR A 227 5.19 -20.92 6.15
CA TYR A 227 5.44 -21.87 5.08
C TYR A 227 4.47 -23.06 5.13
N SER A 228 4.32 -23.72 6.30
CA SER A 228 3.40 -24.85 6.48
C SER A 228 1.97 -24.49 6.09
N GLY A 229 1.47 -23.33 6.54
CA GLY A 229 0.12 -22.86 6.27
C GLY A 229 -0.15 -22.67 4.78
N PHE A 230 0.74 -21.93 4.10
CA PHE A 230 0.62 -21.73 2.65
C PHE A 230 0.82 -23.01 1.84
N LYS A 231 1.74 -23.90 2.24
CA LYS A 231 1.89 -25.21 1.59
C LYS A 231 0.66 -26.07 1.76
N SER A 232 0.02 -26.03 2.92
CA SER A 232 -1.22 -26.76 3.18
C SER A 232 -2.35 -26.29 2.26
N PHE A 233 -2.49 -24.98 2.08
CA PHE A 233 -3.42 -24.42 1.12
C PHE A 233 -3.07 -24.79 -0.33
N LYS A 234 -1.79 -24.67 -0.73
CA LYS A 234 -1.30 -25.04 -2.07
C LYS A 234 -1.55 -26.50 -2.42
N ARG A 235 -1.54 -27.43 -1.46
CA ARG A 235 -1.91 -28.84 -1.71
C ARG A 235 -3.35 -28.99 -2.19
N GLN A 236 -4.25 -28.11 -1.73
CA GLN A 236 -5.66 -28.09 -2.13
C GLN A 236 -5.88 -27.26 -3.40
N HIS A 237 -5.02 -26.25 -3.62
CA HIS A 237 -5.06 -25.33 -4.76
C HIS A 237 -3.68 -25.25 -5.44
N PRO A 238 -3.35 -26.19 -6.35
CA PRO A 238 -2.01 -26.29 -6.93
C PRO A 238 -1.54 -25.07 -7.74
N ASP A 239 -2.47 -24.23 -8.19
CA ASP A 239 -2.21 -22.96 -8.87
C ASP A 239 -1.87 -21.80 -7.93
N PHE A 240 -2.02 -21.99 -6.61
CA PHE A 240 -1.63 -21.02 -5.61
C PHE A 240 -0.10 -20.99 -5.42
N GLU A 241 0.46 -19.79 -5.38
CA GLU A 241 1.87 -19.53 -5.20
C GLU A 241 2.13 -18.47 -4.13
N PHE A 242 3.31 -18.48 -3.52
CA PHE A 242 3.64 -17.50 -2.50
C PHE A 242 5.14 -17.26 -2.35
N ILE A 243 5.46 -16.08 -1.84
CA ILE A 243 6.79 -15.66 -1.38
C ILE A 243 6.69 -15.13 0.04
N LEU A 244 7.62 -15.56 0.89
CA LEU A 244 7.86 -15.05 2.22
C LEU A 244 8.95 -13.99 2.14
N SER A 245 8.63 -12.77 2.60
CA SER A 245 9.53 -11.62 2.60
C SER A 245 9.69 -11.08 4.02
N PRO A 246 10.67 -11.57 4.80
CA PRO A 246 11.00 -11.00 6.10
C PRO A 246 11.24 -9.49 6.01
N SER A 247 10.61 -8.75 6.90
CA SER A 247 10.63 -7.30 6.92
C SER A 247 11.43 -6.77 8.10
N PHE A 248 12.38 -5.88 7.80
CA PHE A 248 13.25 -5.24 8.78
C PHE A 248 12.83 -3.79 9.03
N ARG A 249 12.61 -3.44 10.30
CA ARG A 249 12.24 -2.09 10.72
C ARG A 249 13.42 -1.13 10.58
N LYS A 250 13.17 0.08 10.08
CA LYS A 250 14.21 1.07 9.82
C LYS A 250 14.49 2.02 10.99
N GLU A 251 13.61 2.08 11.98
CA GLU A 251 13.77 2.94 13.16
C GLU A 251 15.04 2.59 13.95
N PRO A 252 15.86 3.57 14.39
CA PRO A 252 17.12 3.30 15.09
C PRO A 252 16.97 2.54 16.41
N SER A 253 15.84 2.72 17.10
CA SER A 253 15.53 2.04 18.37
C SER A 253 15.01 0.61 18.18
N PHE A 254 14.68 0.19 16.97
CA PHE A 254 14.06 -1.12 16.74
C PHE A 254 15.12 -2.22 16.61
N TYR A 255 15.69 -2.62 17.73
CA TYR A 255 16.57 -3.78 17.84
C TYR A 255 16.61 -4.35 19.27
N ASP A 256 17.15 -5.55 19.41
CA ASP A 256 17.31 -6.22 20.69
C ASP A 256 18.57 -5.70 21.43
N HIS A 257 18.38 -4.63 22.21
CA HIS A 257 19.44 -4.02 23.02
C HIS A 257 19.95 -4.91 24.17
N ASN A 258 19.21 -5.95 24.55
CA ASN A 258 19.63 -6.85 25.63
C ASN A 258 20.74 -7.79 25.13
N HIS A 259 20.69 -8.19 23.86
CA HIS A 259 21.62 -9.14 23.27
C HIS A 259 22.63 -8.51 22.29
N PHE A 260 22.33 -7.33 21.74
CA PHE A 260 23.18 -6.66 20.75
C PHE A 260 23.49 -5.22 21.15
N LYS A 261 24.70 -4.75 20.86
CA LYS A 261 25.11 -3.38 21.19
C LYS A 261 24.60 -2.37 20.18
N THR A 262 24.39 -2.81 18.95
CA THR A 262 23.95 -1.97 17.85
C THR A 262 22.88 -2.66 17.02
N LYS A 263 22.02 -1.87 16.40
CA LYS A 263 21.06 -2.36 15.42
C LYS A 263 21.70 -3.08 14.25
N LYS A 264 22.88 -2.62 13.80
CA LYS A 264 23.68 -3.31 12.78
C LYS A 264 24.01 -4.75 13.18
N GLU A 265 24.46 -4.99 14.41
CA GLU A 265 24.77 -6.34 14.91
C GLU A 265 23.52 -7.22 14.94
N HIS A 266 22.40 -6.69 15.45
CA HIS A 266 21.14 -7.43 15.47
C HIS A 266 20.62 -7.76 14.06
N PHE A 267 20.75 -6.83 13.11
CA PHE A 267 20.38 -7.07 11.72
C PHE A 267 21.27 -8.12 11.06
N GLU A 268 22.59 -8.06 11.25
CA GLU A 268 23.52 -9.09 10.75
C GLU A 268 23.20 -10.47 11.34
N PHE A 269 22.84 -10.56 12.62
CA PHE A 269 22.36 -11.80 13.24
C PHE A 269 21.08 -12.34 12.58
N GLN A 270 20.08 -11.47 12.33
CA GLN A 270 18.85 -11.89 11.65
C GLN A 270 19.11 -12.40 10.22
N VAL A 271 20.06 -11.79 9.50
CA VAL A 271 20.52 -12.30 8.20
C VAL A 271 21.12 -13.69 8.34
N ASP A 272 21.94 -13.92 9.35
CA ASP A 272 22.54 -15.24 9.61
C ASP A 272 21.48 -16.29 9.97
N CYS A 273 20.44 -15.91 10.72
CA CYS A 273 19.28 -16.78 10.97
C CYS A 273 18.60 -17.19 9.65
N ILE A 274 18.34 -16.25 8.73
CA ILE A 274 17.73 -16.56 7.43
C ILE A 274 18.58 -17.56 6.65
N LEU A 275 19.88 -17.30 6.55
CA LEU A 275 20.79 -18.15 5.77
C LEU A 275 20.94 -19.53 6.39
N LYS A 276 20.97 -19.63 7.72
CA LYS A 276 20.96 -20.91 8.42
C LYS A 276 19.66 -21.68 8.19
N MET A 277 18.51 -21.01 8.26
CA MET A 277 17.21 -21.66 7.97
C MET A 277 17.17 -22.24 6.55
N LEU A 278 17.75 -21.57 5.55
CA LEU A 278 17.84 -22.12 4.18
C LEU A 278 18.77 -23.33 4.07
N GLN A 279 19.79 -23.43 4.93
CA GLN A 279 20.66 -24.61 4.99
C GLN A 279 19.93 -25.78 5.65
N ASP A 280 19.24 -25.52 6.75
CA ASP A 280 18.54 -26.52 7.55
C ASP A 280 17.24 -27.00 6.87
N HIS A 281 16.58 -26.12 6.10
CA HIS A 281 15.33 -26.39 5.36
C HIS A 281 15.42 -25.96 3.88
N PRO A 282 16.09 -26.74 3.02
CA PRO A 282 16.29 -26.39 1.61
C PRO A 282 15.00 -26.15 0.82
N GLU A 283 13.87 -26.74 1.23
CA GLU A 283 12.54 -26.55 0.64
C GLU A 283 12.00 -25.12 0.75
N LEU A 284 12.63 -24.27 1.58
CA LEU A 284 12.32 -22.85 1.69
C LEU A 284 12.91 -22.02 0.53
N THR A 285 13.92 -22.52 -0.18
CA THR A 285 14.71 -21.73 -1.15
C THR A 285 13.85 -21.02 -2.21
N ASP A 286 12.80 -21.67 -2.70
CA ASP A 286 11.93 -21.09 -3.73
C ASP A 286 10.91 -20.08 -3.17
N HIS A 287 10.74 -20.05 -1.86
CA HIS A 287 9.68 -19.30 -1.17
C HIS A 287 10.24 -18.17 -0.28
N LEU A 288 11.40 -18.36 0.35
CA LEU A 288 12.10 -17.39 1.19
C LEU A 288 13.31 -16.84 0.42
N ARG A 289 13.04 -15.94 -0.51
CA ARG A 289 14.04 -15.39 -1.44
C ARG A 289 13.95 -13.88 -1.63
N GLU A 290 13.13 -13.22 -0.83
CA GLU A 290 12.98 -11.78 -0.83
C GLU A 290 13.08 -11.28 0.62
N VAL A 291 13.57 -10.06 0.81
CA VAL A 291 13.46 -9.35 2.09
C VAL A 291 13.00 -7.93 1.84
N ASP A 292 12.47 -7.29 2.87
CA ASP A 292 11.95 -5.93 2.78
C ASP A 292 12.43 -5.05 3.93
N THR A 293 12.36 -3.73 3.72
CA THR A 293 12.54 -2.74 4.79
C THR A 293 11.26 -1.92 4.97
N VAL A 294 10.85 -1.77 6.23
CA VAL A 294 9.52 -1.27 6.62
C VAL A 294 9.63 -0.31 7.81
N GLY A 295 8.52 0.34 8.19
CA GLY A 295 8.48 1.29 9.30
C GLY A 295 8.62 2.73 8.84
N SER A 296 8.69 3.66 9.80
CA SER A 296 8.67 5.10 9.52
C SER A 296 9.85 5.54 8.65
N GLU A 297 9.57 6.32 7.60
CA GLU A 297 10.60 6.89 6.70
C GLU A 297 11.09 8.27 7.14
N ASN A 298 10.50 8.81 8.21
CA ASN A 298 10.82 10.15 8.68
C ASN A 298 12.30 10.22 9.04
N HIS A 299 12.97 11.24 8.51
CA HIS A 299 14.41 11.45 8.63
C HIS A 299 15.32 10.38 7.99
N LEU A 300 14.79 9.36 7.31
CA LEU A 300 15.57 8.29 6.66
C LEU A 300 15.97 8.60 5.21
N TYR A 301 16.71 9.68 5.02
CA TYR A 301 17.19 10.10 3.69
C TYR A 301 18.71 10.27 3.62
N ARG A 302 19.43 10.19 4.74
CA ARG A 302 20.89 10.35 4.80
C ARG A 302 21.58 9.02 4.53
N LYS A 303 22.72 9.06 3.83
CA LYS A 303 23.52 7.87 3.49
C LYS A 303 23.88 7.02 4.70
N GLU A 304 24.15 7.64 5.86
CA GLU A 304 24.48 6.95 7.10
C GLU A 304 23.43 5.91 7.52
N HIS A 305 22.14 6.23 7.35
CA HIS A 305 21.05 5.32 7.68
C HIS A 305 21.04 4.06 6.79
N PHE A 306 21.44 4.21 5.52
CA PHE A 306 21.51 3.08 4.59
C PHE A 306 22.76 2.22 4.83
N LEU A 307 23.84 2.79 5.35
CA LEU A 307 25.07 2.04 5.61
C LEU A 307 24.93 1.04 6.76
N GLU A 308 23.99 1.26 7.68
CA GLU A 308 23.71 0.36 8.80
C GLU A 308 23.34 -1.06 8.33
N MET A 309 22.43 -1.16 7.36
CA MET A 309 21.95 -2.44 6.81
C MET A 309 22.71 -2.90 5.55
N HIS A 310 23.60 -2.08 5.00
CA HIS A 310 24.23 -2.35 3.71
C HIS A 310 24.96 -3.71 3.67
N ARG A 311 25.72 -4.07 4.71
CA ARG A 311 26.50 -5.32 4.71
C ARG A 311 25.61 -6.57 4.72
N GLY A 312 24.58 -6.59 5.56
CA GLY A 312 23.66 -7.73 5.63
C GLY A 312 22.84 -7.90 4.35
N LEU A 313 22.35 -6.80 3.76
CA LEU A 313 21.64 -6.84 2.48
C LEU A 313 22.53 -7.33 1.33
N ARG A 314 23.81 -6.92 1.29
CA ARG A 314 24.78 -7.45 0.33
C ARG A 314 25.01 -8.95 0.48
N LYS A 315 25.06 -9.44 1.73
CA LYS A 315 25.20 -10.87 2.02
C LYS A 315 24.00 -11.65 1.47
N LEU A 316 22.78 -11.17 1.70
CA LEU A 316 21.55 -11.76 1.15
C LEU A 316 21.54 -11.74 -0.38
N GLN A 317 21.90 -10.62 -1.01
CA GLN A 317 21.97 -10.51 -2.48
C GLN A 317 22.99 -11.49 -3.08
N ALA A 318 24.14 -11.70 -2.44
CA ALA A 318 25.12 -12.68 -2.89
C ALA A 318 24.58 -14.12 -2.88
N MET A 319 23.53 -14.38 -2.09
CA MET A 319 22.79 -15.64 -2.02
C MET A 319 21.55 -15.65 -2.92
N GLY A 320 21.35 -14.62 -3.76
CA GLY A 320 20.26 -14.55 -4.73
C GLY A 320 18.96 -13.92 -4.20
N PHE A 321 18.96 -13.31 -3.02
CA PHE A 321 17.77 -12.61 -2.51
C PHE A 321 17.49 -11.34 -3.29
N GLN A 322 16.21 -11.09 -3.55
CA GLN A 322 15.74 -9.78 -3.99
C GLN A 322 15.50 -8.87 -2.79
N ILE A 323 15.87 -7.60 -2.92
CA ILE A 323 15.71 -6.60 -1.87
C ILE A 323 14.56 -5.66 -2.25
N ARG A 324 13.57 -5.59 -1.38
CA ARG A 324 12.44 -4.67 -1.49
C ARG A 324 12.60 -3.57 -0.45
N SER A 325 11.98 -2.43 -0.71
CA SER A 325 12.03 -1.33 0.24
C SER A 325 10.86 -0.41 0.09
N HIS A 326 10.21 -0.09 1.21
CA HIS A 326 9.43 1.13 1.34
C HIS A 326 10.41 2.29 1.22
N HIS A 327 10.21 3.21 0.28
CA HIS A 327 10.86 4.52 0.26
C HIS A 327 10.03 5.48 -0.59
N GLY A 328 10.01 6.75 -0.19
CA GLY A 328 9.24 7.75 -0.89
C GLY A 328 7.74 7.60 -0.63
N GLU A 329 7.36 7.01 0.50
CA GLU A 329 5.98 6.97 0.98
C GLU A 329 5.67 8.22 1.81
N THR A 330 6.50 8.51 2.81
CA THR A 330 6.42 9.70 3.67
C THR A 330 7.75 10.45 3.65
N TRP A 331 7.71 11.78 3.80
CA TRP A 331 8.92 12.60 3.76
C TRP A 331 8.77 13.95 4.46
N ASP A 332 9.89 14.49 4.95
CA ASP A 332 9.97 15.86 5.47
C ASP A 332 9.83 16.88 4.33
N THR A 333 10.55 16.63 3.23
CA THR A 333 10.49 17.42 1.99
C THR A 333 10.50 16.51 0.77
N LEU A 334 9.85 16.91 -0.31
CA LEU A 334 9.72 16.11 -1.53
C LEU A 334 11.11 15.73 -2.08
N LYS A 335 12.06 16.68 -2.07
CA LYS A 335 13.46 16.42 -2.46
C LYS A 335 14.10 15.31 -1.63
N ARG A 336 13.85 15.27 -0.31
CA ARG A 336 14.37 14.22 0.59
C ARG A 336 13.64 12.89 0.37
N GLY A 337 12.35 12.91 0.07
CA GLY A 337 11.59 11.72 -0.32
C GLY A 337 12.08 11.10 -1.62
N ILE A 338 12.53 11.90 -2.59
CA ILE A 338 13.18 11.41 -3.82
C ILE A 338 14.61 10.92 -3.51
N GLN A 339 15.34 11.64 -2.65
CA GLN A 339 16.69 11.27 -2.24
C GLN A 339 16.76 9.92 -1.50
N SER A 340 15.77 9.60 -0.66
CA SER A 340 15.73 8.32 0.05
C SER A 340 15.58 7.15 -0.93
N VAL A 341 14.74 7.31 -1.97
CA VAL A 341 14.61 6.35 -3.07
C VAL A 341 15.93 6.18 -3.82
N ASP A 342 16.60 7.27 -4.17
CA ASP A 342 17.90 7.25 -4.85
C ASP A 342 18.96 6.49 -4.01
N ASN A 343 19.00 6.74 -2.71
CA ASN A 343 19.90 6.05 -1.79
C ASN A 343 19.56 4.55 -1.68
N ALA A 344 18.29 4.17 -1.57
CA ALA A 344 17.88 2.76 -1.57
C ALA A 344 18.36 2.04 -2.85
N MET A 345 18.17 2.68 -4.01
CA MET A 345 18.56 2.11 -5.31
C MET A 345 20.07 2.02 -5.53
N ASN A 346 20.86 2.94 -4.96
CA ASN A 346 22.32 2.95 -5.20
C ASN A 346 23.10 2.21 -4.12
N ILE A 347 22.70 2.36 -2.86
CA ILE A 347 23.38 1.76 -1.71
C ILE A 347 22.91 0.32 -1.53
N TRP A 348 21.60 0.10 -1.38
CA TRP A 348 21.04 -1.24 -1.19
C TRP A 348 20.86 -2.02 -2.50
N ARG A 349 20.71 -1.33 -3.64
CA ARG A 349 20.38 -1.93 -4.94
C ARG A 349 19.10 -2.76 -4.86
N ILE A 350 18.02 -2.09 -4.47
CA ILE A 350 16.69 -2.67 -4.41
C ILE A 350 16.23 -3.18 -5.78
N ASP A 351 15.43 -4.24 -5.78
CA ASP A 351 14.75 -4.84 -6.93
C ASP A 351 13.29 -4.34 -7.05
N ALA A 352 12.70 -3.94 -5.91
CA ALA A 352 11.37 -3.36 -5.84
C ALA A 352 11.31 -2.17 -4.89
N LEU A 353 10.67 -1.10 -5.38
CA LEU A 353 10.28 0.06 -4.61
C LEU A 353 8.81 -0.07 -4.22
N GLU A 354 8.54 -0.02 -2.92
CA GLU A 354 7.20 -0.07 -2.36
C GLU A 354 6.69 1.36 -2.16
N HIS A 355 5.44 1.63 -2.54
CA HIS A 355 4.83 2.97 -2.58
C HIS A 355 5.46 3.89 -3.64
N GLY A 356 6.67 4.41 -3.40
CA GLY A 356 7.39 5.27 -4.34
C GLY A 356 6.68 6.58 -4.73
N VAL A 357 5.70 7.03 -3.95
CA VAL A 357 4.81 8.17 -4.26
C VAL A 357 5.59 9.46 -4.50
N SER A 358 6.71 9.67 -3.80
CA SER A 358 7.60 10.84 -4.00
C SER A 358 8.10 10.96 -5.45
N LEU A 359 8.15 9.86 -6.19
CA LEU A 359 8.51 9.86 -7.60
C LEU A 359 7.36 10.22 -8.53
N GLY A 360 6.11 10.26 -8.05
CA GLY A 360 4.92 10.52 -8.85
C GLY A 360 4.23 11.86 -8.59
N ILE A 361 4.63 12.58 -7.54
CA ILE A 361 4.08 13.91 -7.23
C ILE A 361 4.54 14.93 -8.29
N ASN A 362 3.61 15.70 -8.84
CA ASN A 362 3.93 16.86 -9.68
C ASN A 362 4.57 17.98 -8.83
N PRO A 363 5.87 18.28 -8.98
CA PRO A 363 6.55 19.22 -8.10
C PRO A 363 6.00 20.65 -8.24
N ASN A 364 5.62 21.07 -9.45
CA ASN A 364 5.09 22.42 -9.68
C ASN A 364 3.77 22.65 -8.94
N PHE A 365 2.85 21.67 -9.00
CA PHE A 365 1.60 21.74 -8.26
C PHE A 365 1.85 21.69 -6.75
N TYR A 366 2.65 20.71 -6.30
CA TYR A 366 3.00 20.51 -4.90
C TYR A 366 3.57 21.76 -4.22
N PHE A 367 4.61 22.36 -4.80
CA PHE A 367 5.22 23.58 -4.24
C PHE A 367 4.30 24.79 -4.32
N HIS A 368 3.39 24.84 -5.30
CA HIS A 368 2.41 25.92 -5.36
C HIS A 368 1.35 25.78 -4.26
N THR A 369 0.87 24.58 -3.96
CA THR A 369 -0.07 24.36 -2.85
C THR A 369 0.59 24.69 -1.50
N ILE A 370 1.86 24.33 -1.31
CA ILE A 370 2.62 24.76 -0.11
C ILE A 370 2.71 26.28 -0.05
N PHE A 371 3.04 26.95 -1.16
CA PHE A 371 3.09 28.41 -1.22
C PHE A 371 1.77 29.03 -0.76
N GLN A 372 0.62 28.55 -1.26
CA GLN A 372 -0.70 29.06 -0.86
C GLN A 372 -0.94 28.89 0.64
N ARG A 373 -0.74 27.69 1.19
CA ARG A 373 -0.93 27.42 2.64
C ARG A 373 0.01 28.27 3.52
N VAL A 374 1.24 28.49 3.08
CA VAL A 374 2.21 29.34 3.79
C VAL A 374 1.79 30.80 3.75
N MET A 375 1.33 31.30 2.59
CA MET A 375 0.87 32.68 2.43
C MET A 375 -0.39 32.95 3.26
N GLU A 376 -1.35 32.04 3.30
CA GLU A 376 -2.55 32.17 4.16
C GLU A 376 -2.19 32.34 5.64
N LYS A 377 -1.16 31.63 6.13
CA LYS A 377 -0.65 31.78 7.49
C LYS A 377 0.08 33.11 7.65
N ASN A 378 0.93 33.48 6.67
CA ASN A 378 1.71 34.71 6.70
C ASN A 378 0.83 35.97 6.71
N GLU A 379 -0.23 36.00 5.91
CA GLU A 379 -1.22 37.10 5.86
C GLU A 379 -1.95 37.28 7.20
N LYS A 380 -2.13 36.18 7.94
CA LYS A 380 -2.69 36.19 9.31
C LYS A 380 -1.65 36.49 10.39
N GLY A 381 -0.39 36.77 10.01
CA GLY A 381 0.71 36.97 10.95
C GLY A 381 1.10 35.74 11.76
N GLN A 382 0.78 34.54 11.27
CA GLN A 382 1.04 33.27 11.95
C GLN A 382 2.42 32.73 11.58
N SER A 383 3.18 32.31 12.59
CA SER A 383 4.46 31.62 12.40
C SER A 383 4.27 30.22 11.84
N LEU A 384 5.28 29.73 11.11
CA LEU A 384 5.32 28.33 10.70
C LEU A 384 5.78 27.48 11.89
N THR A 385 5.00 26.47 12.23
CA THR A 385 5.31 25.54 13.32
C THR A 385 6.49 24.65 12.93
N PRO A 386 7.56 24.57 13.75
CA PRO A 386 8.67 23.67 13.49
C PRO A 386 8.22 22.23 13.30
N HIS A 387 8.94 21.48 12.46
CA HIS A 387 8.68 20.07 12.13
C HIS A 387 7.38 19.80 11.36
N THR A 388 6.63 20.82 10.93
CA THR A 388 5.58 20.59 9.92
C THR A 388 6.18 20.50 8.52
N GLN A 389 5.39 19.99 7.58
CA GLN A 389 5.79 19.92 6.18
C GLN A 389 6.02 21.32 5.60
N GLU A 390 5.14 22.29 5.87
CA GLU A 390 5.33 23.66 5.37
C GLU A 390 6.62 24.28 5.88
N TYR A 391 6.93 24.11 7.17
CA TYR A 391 8.17 24.59 7.74
C TYR A 391 9.38 23.92 7.07
N SER A 392 9.36 22.59 6.95
CA SER A 392 10.47 21.82 6.39
C SER A 392 10.73 22.20 4.93
N GLU A 393 9.68 22.41 4.14
CA GLU A 393 9.78 22.81 2.74
C GLU A 393 10.27 24.24 2.59
N VAL A 394 9.73 25.20 3.36
CA VAL A 394 10.22 26.59 3.38
C VAL A 394 11.70 26.66 3.76
N MET A 395 12.13 25.86 4.73
CA MET A 395 13.55 25.76 5.10
C MET A 395 14.41 25.08 4.02
N GLY A 396 13.80 24.22 3.19
CA GLY A 396 14.47 23.48 2.13
C GLY A 396 14.57 24.23 0.80
N LEU A 397 13.83 25.33 0.62
CA LEU A 397 13.93 26.16 -0.58
C LEU A 397 15.30 26.83 -0.68
N TYR A 398 15.72 27.03 -1.93
CA TYR A 398 16.90 27.82 -2.21
C TYR A 398 16.54 29.32 -2.20
N TRP A 399 17.01 30.05 -1.19
CA TRP A 399 16.71 31.47 -0.95
C TRP A 399 17.79 32.44 -1.46
N ASP A 400 18.81 31.94 -2.18
CA ASP A 400 20.01 32.72 -2.56
C ASP A 400 20.63 33.45 -1.35
N ARG A 401 20.67 34.79 -1.38
CA ARG A 401 21.16 35.68 -0.31
C ARG A 401 20.02 36.29 0.52
N ASN A 402 18.78 35.87 0.28
CA ASN A 402 17.58 36.52 0.80
C ASN A 402 16.89 35.71 1.91
N ASP A 403 17.70 35.29 2.88
CA ASP A 403 17.26 34.60 4.10
C ASP A 403 16.19 35.40 4.88
N LEU A 404 16.10 36.71 4.65
CA LEU A 404 15.11 37.60 5.26
C LEU A 404 13.67 37.18 4.97
N VAL A 405 13.37 36.71 3.76
CA VAL A 405 12.01 36.27 3.39
C VAL A 405 11.64 35.00 4.15
N ARG A 406 12.54 34.01 4.15
CA ARG A 406 12.40 32.79 4.95
C ARG A 406 12.18 33.12 6.43
N ASP A 407 13.03 33.99 6.98
CA ASP A 407 13.00 34.36 8.40
C ASP A 407 11.71 35.10 8.77
N LYS A 408 11.16 35.90 7.85
CA LYS A 408 9.83 36.50 8.04
C LYS A 408 8.72 35.46 8.06
N LEU A 409 8.71 34.53 7.12
CA LEU A 409 7.73 33.45 7.04
C LEU A 409 7.72 32.60 8.33
N ILE A 410 8.88 32.14 8.80
CA ILE A 410 8.97 31.31 10.01
C ILE A 410 8.52 32.07 11.27
N ASN A 411 8.73 33.39 11.31
CA ASN A 411 8.37 34.22 12.46
C ASN A 411 6.97 34.85 12.36
N GLY A 412 6.20 34.56 11.31
CA GLY A 412 4.86 35.13 11.12
C GLY A 412 4.86 36.62 10.82
N LYS A 413 5.96 37.15 10.26
CA LYS A 413 6.03 38.56 9.84
C LYS A 413 5.49 38.66 8.40
N PRO A 414 4.48 39.52 8.14
CA PRO A 414 3.93 39.67 6.80
C PRO A 414 5.00 40.06 5.77
N LEU A 415 4.92 39.43 4.60
CA LEU A 415 5.74 39.77 3.44
C LEU A 415 5.14 40.97 2.68
N ASN A 416 5.99 41.81 2.10
CA ASN A 416 5.57 42.81 1.11
C ASN A 416 5.53 42.20 -0.32
N GLU A 417 5.08 42.98 -1.31
CA GLU A 417 4.93 42.50 -2.70
C GLU A 417 6.24 41.97 -3.31
N ASP A 418 7.36 42.66 -3.11
CA ASP A 418 8.68 42.23 -3.62
C ASP A 418 9.16 40.92 -2.95
N GLU A 419 8.87 40.77 -1.66
CA GLU A 419 9.18 39.57 -0.88
C GLU A 419 8.31 38.38 -1.30
N ILE A 420 7.02 38.63 -1.62
CA ILE A 420 6.13 37.63 -2.20
C ILE A 420 6.66 37.18 -3.57
N ILE A 421 7.06 38.11 -4.44
CA ILE A 421 7.68 37.79 -5.74
C ILE A 421 8.95 36.94 -5.53
N THR A 422 9.75 37.27 -4.52
CA THR A 422 10.94 36.49 -4.17
C THR A 422 10.57 35.06 -3.77
N PHE A 423 9.57 34.87 -2.90
CA PHE A 423 9.09 33.54 -2.52
C PHE A 423 8.57 32.74 -3.72
N ILE A 424 7.79 33.39 -4.62
CA ILE A 424 7.31 32.77 -5.87
C ILE A 424 8.47 32.30 -6.75
N LYS A 425 9.53 33.10 -6.89
CA LYS A 425 10.73 32.71 -7.67
C LYS A 425 11.46 31.55 -7.01
N SER A 426 11.72 31.62 -5.70
CA SER A 426 12.42 30.55 -4.96
C SER A 426 11.69 29.22 -5.06
N LYS A 427 10.36 29.20 -4.86
CA LYS A 427 9.57 27.95 -5.00
C LYS A 427 9.52 27.46 -6.45
N TYR A 428 9.48 28.36 -7.44
CA TYR A 428 9.46 27.98 -8.86
C TYR A 428 10.76 27.29 -9.29
N HIS A 429 11.91 27.88 -8.99
CA HIS A 429 13.21 27.28 -9.30
C HIS A 429 13.42 25.97 -8.57
N THR A 430 13.02 25.90 -7.29
CA THR A 430 13.09 24.65 -6.52
C THR A 430 12.22 23.56 -7.14
N ALA A 431 11.00 23.88 -7.59
CA ALA A 431 10.12 22.92 -8.24
C ALA A 431 10.74 22.33 -9.53
N GLN A 432 11.38 23.17 -10.36
CA GLN A 432 12.06 22.72 -11.57
C GLN A 432 13.25 21.80 -11.28
N GLU A 433 14.08 22.14 -10.29
CA GLU A 433 15.20 21.29 -9.89
C GLU A 433 14.72 19.93 -9.35
N VAL A 434 13.67 19.94 -8.53
CA VAL A 434 13.09 18.72 -7.96
C VAL A 434 12.44 17.86 -9.05
N GLU A 435 11.76 18.46 -10.02
CA GLU A 435 11.21 17.78 -11.20
C GLU A 435 12.30 17.11 -12.04
N GLN A 436 13.39 17.82 -12.35
CA GLN A 436 14.52 17.23 -13.05
C GLN A 436 15.12 16.06 -12.27
N TYR A 437 15.35 16.23 -10.96
CA TYR A 437 15.89 15.17 -10.12
C TYR A 437 14.97 13.95 -10.06
N GLN A 438 13.66 14.17 -9.93
CA GLN A 438 12.65 13.12 -9.94
C GLN A 438 12.69 12.31 -11.25
N HIS A 439 12.74 13.00 -12.39
CA HIS A 439 12.88 12.36 -13.71
C HIS A 439 14.17 11.55 -13.84
N ASP A 440 15.29 12.04 -13.32
CA ASP A 440 16.55 11.31 -13.31
C ASP A 440 16.46 10.04 -12.44
N ILE A 441 15.73 10.07 -11.31
CA ILE A 441 15.49 8.85 -10.52
C ILE A 441 14.61 7.87 -11.28
N LEU A 442 13.52 8.34 -11.89
CA LEU A 442 12.58 7.49 -12.64
C LEU A 442 13.25 6.79 -13.83
N ASN A 443 14.10 7.49 -14.56
CA ASN A 443 14.89 6.88 -15.63
C ASN A 443 15.80 5.78 -15.06
N ARG A 444 16.44 6.02 -13.92
CA ARG A 444 17.25 5.01 -13.23
C ARG A 444 16.42 3.82 -12.72
N VAL A 445 15.16 4.03 -12.31
CA VAL A 445 14.24 2.94 -11.92
C VAL A 445 14.01 2.02 -13.11
N ILE A 446 13.77 2.60 -14.29
CA ILE A 446 13.57 1.88 -15.55
C ILE A 446 14.87 1.16 -15.96
N ASP A 447 15.99 1.86 -16.01
CA ASP A 447 17.29 1.33 -16.45
C ASP A 447 17.76 0.15 -15.58
N LYS A 448 17.51 0.24 -14.27
CA LYS A 448 17.84 -0.83 -13.31
C LYS A 448 16.76 -1.91 -13.20
N ASN A 449 15.66 -1.80 -13.96
CA ASN A 449 14.53 -2.72 -13.93
C ASN A 449 13.94 -2.90 -12.51
N VAL A 450 13.95 -1.83 -11.73
CA VAL A 450 13.32 -1.79 -10.40
C VAL A 450 11.82 -1.75 -10.59
N SER A 451 11.11 -2.66 -9.91
CA SER A 451 9.64 -2.68 -9.96
C SER A 451 9.08 -1.66 -8.98
N LEU A 452 7.95 -1.03 -9.29
CA LEU A 452 7.26 -0.09 -8.39
C LEU A 452 5.90 -0.67 -8.03
N ILE A 453 5.65 -0.87 -6.73
CA ILE A 453 4.39 -1.45 -6.25
C ILE A 453 3.46 -0.34 -5.76
N THR A 454 2.27 -0.28 -6.37
CA THR A 454 1.22 0.70 -6.03
C THR A 454 0.32 0.17 -4.93
N LEU A 455 -0.05 1.06 -4.00
CA LEU A 455 -0.87 0.74 -2.83
C LEU A 455 -1.92 1.86 -2.63
N PRO A 456 -2.88 2.04 -3.54
CA PRO A 456 -3.72 3.24 -3.61
C PRO A 456 -4.38 3.66 -2.30
N SER A 457 -5.08 2.75 -1.61
CA SER A 457 -5.72 3.05 -0.33
C SER A 457 -4.73 3.35 0.78
N SER A 458 -3.62 2.62 0.86
CA SER A 458 -2.54 2.92 1.81
C SER A 458 -1.98 4.31 1.54
N ASN A 459 -1.60 4.57 0.30
CA ASN A 459 -1.03 5.84 -0.10
C ASN A 459 -1.95 7.02 0.23
N LYS A 460 -3.27 6.89 0.00
CA LYS A 460 -4.23 7.94 0.31
C LYS A 460 -4.38 8.18 1.81
N LYS A 461 -4.57 7.10 2.58
CA LYS A 461 -4.93 7.17 4.00
C LYS A 461 -3.73 7.46 4.91
N LEU A 462 -2.55 6.98 4.53
CA LEU A 462 -1.37 6.98 5.40
C LEU A 462 -0.41 8.14 5.13
N THR A 463 -0.26 8.56 3.88
CA THR A 463 0.81 9.51 3.51
C THR A 463 0.39 10.97 3.67
N GLY A 464 -0.90 11.27 3.48
CA GLY A 464 -1.41 12.64 3.40
C GLY A 464 -0.82 13.47 2.24
N GLN A 465 -0.11 12.84 1.29
CA GLN A 465 0.64 13.56 0.24
C GLN A 465 -0.20 13.91 -0.99
N PHE A 466 -1.42 13.36 -1.10
CA PHE A 466 -2.37 13.71 -2.14
C PHE A 466 -3.79 13.83 -1.60
N GLU A 467 -4.54 14.77 -2.19
CA GLU A 467 -5.86 15.19 -1.70
C GLU A 467 -6.92 14.15 -2.04
N ASP A 468 -6.82 13.48 -3.18
CA ASP A 468 -7.78 12.49 -3.65
C ASP A 468 -7.08 11.34 -4.41
N TYR A 469 -7.73 10.17 -4.50
CA TYR A 469 -7.26 9.00 -5.25
C TYR A 469 -6.99 9.28 -6.73
N LYS A 470 -7.67 10.26 -7.35
CA LYS A 470 -7.41 10.64 -8.75
C LYS A 470 -6.02 11.25 -8.97
N ASP A 471 -5.38 11.73 -7.91
CA ASP A 471 -4.02 12.28 -7.96
C ASP A 471 -2.96 11.17 -7.86
N HIS A 472 -3.38 9.91 -7.69
CA HIS A 472 -2.46 8.79 -7.56
C HIS A 472 -1.69 8.55 -8.89
N PRO A 473 -0.34 8.47 -8.87
CA PRO A 473 0.51 8.54 -10.07
C PRO A 473 0.58 7.24 -10.92
N PHE A 474 -0.26 6.25 -10.63
CA PHE A 474 -0.18 4.91 -11.23
C PHE A 474 -0.15 4.94 -12.76
N SER A 475 -1.11 5.64 -13.38
CA SER A 475 -1.23 5.67 -14.84
C SER A 475 -0.08 6.43 -15.50
N TRP A 476 0.52 7.39 -14.80
CA TRP A 476 1.72 8.06 -15.29
C TRP A 476 2.93 7.13 -15.27
N TRP A 477 3.11 6.35 -14.20
CA TRP A 477 4.14 5.32 -14.14
C TRP A 477 3.95 4.23 -15.22
N GLU A 478 2.69 3.83 -15.48
CA GLU A 478 2.37 2.87 -16.56
C GLU A 478 2.79 3.43 -17.93
N LYS A 479 2.42 4.68 -18.23
CA LYS A 479 2.76 5.35 -19.49
C LYS A 479 4.27 5.56 -19.65
N LYS A 480 5.00 5.74 -18.55
CA LYS A 480 6.47 5.83 -18.54
C LYS A 480 7.16 4.47 -18.77
N GLY A 481 6.41 3.36 -18.74
CA GLY A 481 6.96 2.02 -18.95
C GLY A 481 7.63 1.42 -17.71
N ILE A 482 7.29 1.93 -16.51
CA ILE A 482 7.78 1.36 -15.25
C ILE A 482 7.15 -0.01 -15.06
N LYS A 483 7.94 -0.96 -14.53
CA LYS A 483 7.43 -2.27 -14.17
C LYS A 483 6.59 -2.15 -12.90
N LEU A 484 5.28 -2.25 -13.03
CA LEU A 484 4.33 -2.07 -11.93
C LEU A 484 3.90 -3.39 -11.29
N GLY A 485 3.52 -3.33 -10.02
CA GLY A 485 2.74 -4.32 -9.30
C GLY A 485 1.67 -3.63 -8.45
N VAL A 486 0.63 -4.37 -8.06
CA VAL A 486 -0.44 -3.86 -7.18
C VAL A 486 -0.40 -4.63 -5.87
N GLY A 487 -0.61 -3.94 -4.76
CA GLY A 487 -0.89 -4.61 -3.50
C GLY A 487 -1.87 -3.85 -2.63
N THR A 488 -2.17 -4.45 -1.49
CA THR A 488 -3.18 -3.94 -0.55
C THR A 488 -2.60 -3.42 0.75
N ASP A 489 -1.31 -3.63 0.99
CA ASP A 489 -0.61 -3.25 2.22
C ASP A 489 -1.23 -3.97 3.45
N ASN A 490 -2.14 -3.32 4.17
CA ASN A 490 -2.83 -3.86 5.33
C ASN A 490 -4.35 -3.80 5.10
N TYR A 491 -4.87 -4.66 4.21
CA TYR A 491 -6.22 -4.50 3.62
C TYR A 491 -7.37 -4.50 4.64
N ILE A 492 -7.24 -5.26 5.73
CA ILE A 492 -8.24 -5.27 6.81
C ILE A 492 -8.19 -3.94 7.54
N THR A 493 -7.00 -3.50 7.96
CA THR A 493 -6.83 -2.23 8.68
C THR A 493 -7.22 -1.03 7.84
N LEU A 494 -6.93 -1.04 6.54
CA LEU A 494 -7.23 0.06 5.61
C LEU A 494 -8.67 0.04 5.08
N ASN A 495 -9.48 -0.94 5.47
CA ASN A 495 -10.86 -1.12 5.02
C ASN A 495 -10.97 -1.22 3.49
N THR A 496 -10.13 -2.06 2.88
CA THR A 496 -10.12 -2.31 1.44
C THR A 496 -10.04 -3.80 1.12
N ASN A 497 -9.80 -4.16 -0.14
CA ASN A 497 -9.41 -5.49 -0.61
C ASN A 497 -8.78 -5.38 -2.00
N TYR A 498 -8.18 -6.46 -2.50
CA TYR A 498 -7.45 -6.44 -3.75
C TYR A 498 -8.27 -5.97 -4.96
N ILE A 499 -9.52 -6.43 -5.10
CA ILE A 499 -10.39 -6.02 -6.22
C ILE A 499 -10.78 -4.54 -6.07
N ARG A 500 -11.01 -4.06 -4.85
CA ARG A 500 -11.28 -2.65 -4.59
C ARG A 500 -10.10 -1.77 -4.99
N GLU A 501 -8.85 -2.18 -4.73
CA GLU A 501 -7.67 -1.45 -5.21
C GLU A 501 -7.66 -1.36 -6.74
N LEU A 502 -8.01 -2.43 -7.45
CA LEU A 502 -8.13 -2.40 -8.92
C LEU A 502 -9.21 -1.44 -9.40
N LEU A 503 -10.37 -1.40 -8.74
CA LEU A 503 -11.44 -0.44 -9.07
C LEU A 503 -11.02 1.00 -8.83
N ILE A 504 -10.33 1.26 -7.71
CA ILE A 504 -9.77 2.57 -7.40
C ILE A 504 -8.86 3.03 -8.55
N LEU A 505 -7.92 2.18 -8.98
CA LEU A 505 -7.02 2.50 -10.09
C LEU A 505 -7.77 2.80 -11.40
N LEU A 506 -8.82 2.05 -11.73
CA LEU A 506 -9.64 2.32 -12.92
C LEU A 506 -10.38 3.65 -12.85
N PHE A 507 -10.89 4.03 -11.68
CA PHE A 507 -11.69 5.24 -11.51
C PHE A 507 -10.81 6.49 -11.37
N THR A 508 -9.57 6.33 -10.93
CA THR A 508 -8.54 7.38 -10.85
C THR A 508 -8.20 7.98 -12.22
N ASP A 509 -7.95 7.15 -13.24
CA ASP A 509 -7.64 7.63 -14.62
C ASP A 509 -8.58 6.98 -15.65
N PRO A 510 -9.85 7.44 -15.71
CA PRO A 510 -10.87 6.75 -16.48
C PRO A 510 -10.69 6.89 -18.00
N HIS A 511 -9.89 7.87 -18.44
CA HIS A 511 -9.58 8.13 -19.84
C HIS A 511 -8.25 7.53 -20.29
N GLY A 512 -7.29 7.36 -19.38
CA GLY A 512 -5.93 6.95 -19.71
C GLY A 512 -5.60 5.50 -19.38
N LEU A 513 -6.22 4.92 -18.34
CA LEU A 513 -5.96 3.53 -17.94
C LEU A 513 -6.94 2.57 -18.62
N LYS A 514 -6.39 1.62 -19.39
CA LYS A 514 -7.17 0.56 -20.02
C LYS A 514 -7.39 -0.59 -19.05
N ILE A 515 -8.60 -1.16 -19.04
CA ILE A 515 -8.93 -2.37 -18.26
C ILE A 515 -7.94 -3.50 -18.58
N LEU A 516 -7.61 -3.69 -19.86
CA LEU A 516 -6.62 -4.69 -20.29
C LEU A 516 -5.24 -4.49 -19.67
N LYS A 517 -4.78 -3.22 -19.56
CA LYS A 517 -3.47 -2.90 -18.98
C LYS A 517 -3.46 -3.20 -17.50
N LEU A 518 -4.53 -2.86 -16.79
CA LEU A 518 -4.67 -3.21 -15.38
C LEU A 518 -4.67 -4.72 -15.17
N LEU A 519 -5.38 -5.50 -16.00
CA LEU A 519 -5.36 -6.97 -15.93
C LEU A 519 -3.96 -7.54 -16.16
N ILE A 520 -3.19 -7.00 -17.10
CA ILE A 520 -1.80 -7.40 -17.34
C ILE A 520 -0.93 -7.17 -16.09
N VAL A 521 -1.04 -5.98 -15.47
CA VAL A 521 -0.28 -5.66 -14.25
C VAL A 521 -0.73 -6.57 -13.09
N ALA A 522 -2.03 -6.66 -12.84
CA ALA A 522 -2.59 -7.38 -11.70
C ALA A 522 -2.38 -8.90 -11.76
N THR A 523 -2.18 -9.48 -12.95
CA THR A 523 -1.92 -10.92 -13.12
C THR A 523 -0.46 -11.26 -13.43
N GLY A 524 0.35 -10.26 -13.80
CA GLY A 524 1.72 -10.44 -14.27
C GLY A 524 1.84 -11.09 -15.66
N GLU A 525 0.73 -11.35 -16.35
CA GLU A 525 0.72 -11.98 -17.67
C GLU A 525 1.06 -10.97 -18.77
N LYS A 526 2.14 -11.26 -19.51
CA LYS A 526 2.68 -10.35 -20.55
C LYS A 526 2.11 -10.60 -21.93
N ARG A 527 1.49 -11.77 -22.17
CA ARG A 527 0.94 -12.17 -23.47
C ARG A 527 -0.44 -11.55 -23.66
N ARG A 528 -0.48 -10.34 -24.22
CA ARG A 528 -1.73 -9.63 -24.53
C ARG A 528 -2.78 -10.49 -25.26
N PRO A 529 -2.44 -11.29 -26.30
CA PRO A 529 -3.42 -12.13 -26.98
C PRO A 529 -4.06 -13.20 -26.07
N PHE A 530 -3.31 -13.69 -25.07
CA PHE A 530 -3.83 -14.66 -24.12
C PHE A 530 -4.86 -14.02 -23.18
N ILE A 531 -4.60 -12.82 -22.66
CA ILE A 531 -5.60 -12.07 -21.89
C ILE A 531 -6.85 -11.78 -22.73
N SER A 532 -6.70 -11.37 -24.00
CA SER A 532 -7.84 -11.21 -24.91
C SER A 532 -8.67 -12.50 -25.03
N GLN A 533 -8.02 -13.65 -25.14
CA GLN A 533 -8.69 -14.95 -25.20
C GLN A 533 -9.45 -15.26 -23.91
N LEU A 534 -8.88 -14.96 -22.74
CA LEU A 534 -9.54 -15.14 -21.44
C LEU A 534 -10.80 -14.27 -21.31
N LEU A 535 -10.77 -13.01 -21.78
CA LEU A 535 -11.95 -12.15 -21.83
C LEU A 535 -13.07 -12.77 -22.69
N TRP A 536 -12.72 -13.36 -23.84
CA TRP A 536 -13.68 -14.10 -24.67
C TRP A 536 -14.22 -15.36 -23.99
N GLN A 537 -13.40 -16.07 -23.22
CA GLN A 537 -13.84 -17.25 -22.46
C GLN A 537 -14.86 -16.85 -21.37
N MET A 538 -14.62 -15.77 -20.62
CA MET A 538 -15.59 -15.25 -19.67
C MET A 538 -16.95 -15.01 -20.31
N ARG A 539 -16.96 -14.33 -21.46
CA ARG A 539 -18.19 -14.08 -22.22
C ARG A 539 -18.89 -15.37 -22.64
N LYS A 540 -18.15 -16.36 -23.13
CA LYS A 540 -18.72 -17.66 -23.54
C LYS A 540 -19.37 -18.38 -22.36
N ASN A 541 -18.78 -18.28 -21.17
CA ASN A 541 -19.31 -18.91 -19.96
C ASN A 541 -20.60 -18.27 -19.47
N LEU A 542 -20.82 -16.97 -19.73
CA LEU A 542 -22.10 -16.32 -19.45
C LEU A 542 -23.25 -16.93 -20.27
N LYS A 543 -23.01 -17.22 -21.56
CA LYS A 543 -24.04 -17.79 -22.45
C LYS A 543 -24.39 -19.26 -22.17
N LYS A 544 -23.61 -19.94 -21.32
CA LYS A 544 -23.82 -21.35 -20.97
C LYS A 544 -24.60 -21.54 -19.67
N ARG A 545 -24.77 -20.46 -18.90
CA ARG A 545 -25.63 -20.39 -17.71
C ARG A 545 -26.98 -19.86 -18.13
#